data_AF-A0A924ZG95-F1
#
_entry.id   AF-A0A924ZG95-F1
#
_cell.length_a   1.000
_cell.length_b   1.000
_cell.length_c   1.000
_cell.angle_alpha   90.00
_cell.angle_beta   90.00
_cell.angle_gamma   90.00
#
_symmetry.space_group_name_H-M   'P 1'
#
loop_
_entity.id
_entity.type
_entity.pdbx_description
1 polymer ?
#
loop_
_entity_poly.entity_id
_entity_poly.type
_entity_poly.pdbx_seq_one_letter_code
_entity_poly.pdbx_strand_id
1 'polypeptide(L)'
;PHYNTDKGRKTIGQMVTVADLTRTAFMNGDLSTVMSPRTVMNWAYNAEIFRNVGYAFRLSFLNKCDELERTTVAEFYQRCFGEELPESAAAMAMK
;
A
#
# COMPACT_ATOMS: atom_id res chain seq x y z
N PRO A 1 19.76 11.42 0.09
CA PRO A 1 18.31 11.11 0.11
C PRO A 1 17.98 10.00 -0.93
N HIS A 2 17.64 8.80 -0.45
CA HIS A 2 17.55 7.56 -1.26
C HIS A 2 16.48 7.64 -2.37
N TYR A 3 15.33 8.27 -2.07
CA TYR A 3 14.26 8.51 -3.04
C TYR A 3 14.44 9.78 -3.89
N ASN A 4 15.51 10.57 -3.72
CA ASN A 4 15.74 11.77 -4.52
C ASN A 4 16.39 11.47 -5.89
N THR A 5 15.76 10.55 -6.63
CA THR A 5 16.08 10.18 -8.02
C THR A 5 14.77 10.16 -8.80
N ASP A 6 14.79 10.15 -10.13
CA ASP A 6 13.55 10.07 -10.93
C ASP A 6 12.74 8.83 -10.61
N LYS A 7 13.42 7.67 -10.51
CA LYS A 7 12.80 6.41 -10.11
C LYS A 7 12.23 6.49 -8.69
N GLY A 8 13.00 7.05 -7.75
CA GLY A 8 12.57 7.19 -6.37
C GLY A 8 11.36 8.10 -6.21
N ARG A 9 11.34 9.24 -6.90
CA ARG A 9 10.19 10.17 -6.93
C ARG A 9 8.95 9.51 -7.52
N LYS A 10 9.11 8.70 -8.58
CA LYS A 10 8.00 7.92 -9.15
C LYS A 10 7.44 6.94 -8.13
N THR A 11 8.29 6.19 -7.42
CA THR A 11 7.86 5.27 -6.36
C THR A 11 7.10 6.00 -5.25
N ILE A 12 7.61 7.14 -4.76
CA ILE A 12 6.89 7.93 -3.75
C ILE A 12 5.56 8.46 -4.28
N GLY A 13 5.51 8.90 -5.55
CA GLY A 13 4.26 9.30 -6.20
C GLY A 13 3.22 8.18 -6.19
N GLN A 14 3.63 6.94 -6.54
CA GLN A 14 2.75 5.77 -6.47
C GLN A 14 2.30 5.47 -5.03
N MET A 15 3.17 5.63 -4.03
CA MET A 15 2.79 5.46 -2.62
C MET A 15 1.71 6.47 -2.19
N VAL A 16 1.85 7.73 -2.61
CA VAL A 16 0.85 8.77 -2.35
C VAL A 16 -0.47 8.45 -3.06
N THR A 17 -0.42 7.97 -4.31
CA THR A 17 -1.64 7.55 -5.04
C THR A 17 -2.38 6.42 -4.34
N VAL A 18 -1.68 5.40 -3.82
CA VAL A 18 -2.31 4.35 -2.98
C VAL A 18 -2.96 4.96 -1.74
N ALA A 19 -2.28 5.88 -1.07
CA ALA A 19 -2.81 6.54 0.11
C ALA A 19 -4.10 7.32 -0.20
N ASP A 20 -4.15 8.02 -1.35
CA ASP A 20 -5.34 8.76 -1.77
C ASP A 20 -6.51 7.82 -2.08
N LEU A 21 -6.28 6.71 -2.78
CA LEU A 21 -7.31 5.68 -3.01
C LEU A 21 -7.87 5.12 -1.70
N THR A 22 -7.00 4.80 -0.73
CA THR A 22 -7.46 4.30 0.58
C THR A 22 -8.26 5.36 1.36
N ARG A 23 -7.92 6.64 1.23
CA ARG A 23 -8.68 7.74 1.88
C ARG A 23 -10.04 7.93 1.23
N THR A 24 -10.12 7.87 -0.10
CA THR A 24 -11.40 7.92 -0.82
C THR A 24 -12.30 6.75 -0.39
N ALA A 25 -11.77 5.53 -0.33
CA ALA A 25 -12.52 4.36 0.11
C ALA A 25 -12.97 4.48 1.57
N PHE A 26 -12.13 5.02 2.46
CA PHE A 26 -12.52 5.34 3.84
C PHE A 26 -13.66 6.37 3.89
N MET A 27 -13.59 7.45 3.10
CA MET A 27 -14.65 8.46 3.03
C MET A 27 -15.98 7.91 2.51
N ASN A 28 -15.93 6.91 1.63
CA ASN A 28 -17.11 6.23 1.09
C ASN A 28 -17.68 5.17 2.05
N GLY A 29 -16.96 4.80 3.11
CA GLY A 29 -17.34 3.74 4.05
C GLY A 29 -16.93 2.33 3.62
N ASP A 30 -16.14 2.20 2.54
CA ASP A 30 -15.63 0.91 2.04
C ASP A 30 -14.44 0.38 2.89
N LEU A 31 -13.73 1.28 3.57
CA LEU A 31 -12.65 0.96 4.50
C LEU A 31 -12.92 1.57 5.87
N SER A 32 -12.58 0.83 6.92
CA SER A 32 -12.64 1.29 8.31
C SER A 32 -11.33 1.93 8.79
N THR A 33 -10.22 1.73 8.06
CA THR A 33 -8.88 2.17 8.45
C THR A 33 -8.34 3.29 7.55
N VAL A 34 -7.96 4.42 8.13
CA VAL A 34 -7.41 5.58 7.39
C VAL A 34 -5.89 5.55 7.27
N MET A 35 -5.37 5.87 6.08
CA MET A 35 -3.93 6.05 5.87
C MET A 35 -3.49 7.50 6.11
N SER A 36 -2.82 7.74 7.24
CA SER A 36 -2.22 9.06 7.54
C SER A 36 -0.98 9.35 6.67
N PRO A 37 -0.58 10.63 6.49
CA PRO A 37 0.70 10.97 5.87
C PRO A 37 1.91 10.32 6.57
N ARG A 38 1.82 10.12 7.90
CA ARG A 38 2.84 9.41 8.68
C ARG A 38 2.97 7.95 8.28
N THR A 39 1.86 7.30 7.95
CA THR A 39 1.88 5.92 7.44
C THR A 39 2.63 5.84 6.11
N VAL A 40 2.46 6.82 5.21
CA VAL A 40 3.19 6.89 3.93
C VAL A 40 4.69 7.05 4.15
N MET A 41 5.08 7.93 5.08
CA MET A 41 6.50 8.11 5.43
C MET A 41 7.09 6.82 6.02
N ASN A 42 6.40 6.19 6.97
CA ASN A 42 6.84 4.93 7.57
C ASN A 42 6.96 3.80 6.53
N TRP A 43 6.03 3.76 5.57
CA TRP A 43 6.09 2.82 4.46
C TRP A 43 7.34 3.04 3.60
N ALA A 44 7.63 4.28 3.21
CA ALA A 44 8.84 4.62 2.46
C ALA A 44 10.12 4.21 3.23
N TYR A 45 10.21 4.53 4.52
CA TYR A 45 11.35 4.11 5.35
C TYR A 45 11.49 2.59 5.44
N ASN A 46 10.39 1.88 5.68
CA ASN A 46 10.40 0.42 5.73
C ASN A 46 10.81 -0.19 4.38
N ALA A 47 10.40 0.41 3.26
CA ALA A 47 10.79 -0.06 1.93
C ALA A 47 12.30 0.11 1.68
N GLU A 48 12.94 1.15 2.22
CA GLU A 48 14.40 1.30 2.20
C GLU A 48 15.11 0.23 3.04
N ILE A 49 14.59 -0.07 4.23
CA ILE A 49 15.16 -1.05 5.15
C ILE A 49 15.04 -2.48 4.59
N PHE A 50 13.84 -2.87 4.20
CA PHE A 50 13.55 -4.24 3.74
C PHE A 50 13.87 -4.47 2.27
N ARG A 51 14.19 -3.40 1.51
CA ARG A 51 14.43 -3.46 0.05
C ARG A 51 13.27 -4.08 -0.72
N ASN A 52 12.04 -3.96 -0.19
CA ASN A 52 10.83 -4.52 -0.78
C ASN A 52 9.63 -3.62 -0.47
N VAL A 53 9.04 -3.03 -1.52
CA VAL A 53 7.95 -2.05 -1.40
C VAL A 53 6.65 -2.72 -0.92
N GLY A 54 6.30 -3.88 -1.49
CA GLY A 54 5.08 -4.60 -1.14
C GLY A 54 5.10 -5.16 0.27
N TYR A 55 6.22 -5.73 0.70
CA TYR A 55 6.41 -6.19 2.07
C TYR A 55 6.32 -5.03 3.07
N ALA A 56 6.98 -3.92 2.77
CA ALA A 56 6.90 -2.72 3.60
C ALA A 56 5.47 -2.15 3.68
N PHE A 57 4.69 -2.23 2.59
CA PHE A 57 3.29 -1.81 2.58
C PHE A 57 2.45 -2.65 3.53
N ARG A 58 2.65 -3.98 3.49
CA ARG A 58 1.92 -4.93 4.34
C ARG A 58 2.09 -4.61 5.82
N LEU A 59 3.33 -4.40 6.25
CA LEU A 59 3.65 -4.04 7.64
C LEU A 59 3.14 -2.66 8.04
N SER A 60 3.20 -1.69 7.12
CA SER A 60 2.90 -0.30 7.43
C SER A 60 1.41 -0.01 7.50
N PHE A 61 0.61 -0.68 6.67
CA PHE A 61 -0.81 -0.40 6.52
C PHE A 61 -1.68 -1.65 6.40
N LEU A 62 -1.46 -2.52 5.40
CA LEU A 62 -2.41 -3.61 5.06
C LEU A 62 -2.75 -4.51 6.25
N ASN A 63 -1.75 -4.87 7.07
CA ASN A 63 -1.95 -5.75 8.22
C ASN A 63 -2.80 -5.11 9.33
N LYS A 64 -3.03 -3.79 9.29
CA LYS A 64 -3.87 -3.05 10.23
C LYS A 64 -5.31 -2.94 9.76
N CYS A 65 -5.58 -3.20 8.48
CA CYS A 65 -6.93 -3.23 7.93
C CYS A 65 -7.67 -4.48 8.40
N ASP A 66 -9.00 -4.37 8.45
CA ASP A 66 -9.89 -5.52 8.65
C ASP A 66 -9.61 -6.58 7.57
N GLU A 67 -9.70 -7.86 7.94
CA GLU A 67 -9.37 -8.97 7.04
C GLU A 67 -10.24 -8.98 5.78
N LEU A 68 -11.51 -8.60 5.88
CA LEU A 68 -12.44 -8.52 4.74
C LEU A 68 -12.09 -7.37 3.79
N GLU A 69 -11.41 -6.33 4.28
CA GLU A 69 -11.02 -5.15 3.52
C GLU A 69 -9.67 -5.31 2.81
N ARG A 70 -8.83 -6.27 3.24
CA ARG A 70 -7.45 -6.43 2.74
C ARG A 70 -7.38 -6.71 1.25
N THR A 71 -8.35 -7.42 0.69
CA THR A 71 -8.44 -7.67 -0.76
C THR A 71 -8.56 -6.35 -1.53
N THR A 72 -9.48 -5.47 -1.12
CA THR A 72 -9.69 -4.15 -1.73
C THR A 72 -8.43 -3.28 -1.63
N VAL A 73 -7.76 -3.30 -0.47
CA VAL A 73 -6.51 -2.54 -0.28
C VAL A 73 -5.37 -3.11 -1.11
N ALA A 74 -5.29 -4.43 -1.27
CA ALA A 74 -4.31 -5.09 -2.15
C ALA A 74 -4.55 -4.74 -3.63
N GLU A 75 -5.80 -4.58 -4.06
CA GLU A 75 -6.13 -4.11 -5.41
C GLU A 75 -5.67 -2.66 -5.64
N PHE A 76 -5.83 -1.76 -4.66
CA PHE A 76 -5.29 -0.40 -4.78
C PHE A 76 -3.77 -0.40 -4.95
N TYR A 77 -3.07 -1.26 -4.20
CA TYR A 77 -1.64 -1.45 -4.36
C TYR A 77 -1.29 -1.96 -5.76
N GLN A 78 -1.96 -3.03 -6.22
CA GLN A 78 -1.74 -3.61 -7.55
C GLN A 78 -2.00 -2.60 -8.68
N ARG A 79 -3.05 -1.79 -8.58
CA ARG A 79 -3.36 -0.73 -9.56
C ARG A 79 -2.25 0.31 -9.68
N CYS A 80 -1.56 0.62 -8.58
CA CYS A 80 -0.49 1.62 -8.57
C CYS A 80 0.88 1.04 -8.93
N PHE A 81 1.18 -0.19 -8.50
CA PHE A 81 2.51 -0.81 -8.63
C PHE A 81 2.61 -1.89 -9.70
N GLY A 82 1.49 -2.44 -10.17
CA GLY A 82 1.47 -3.57 -11.09
C GLY A 82 1.97 -4.89 -10.48
N GLU A 83 2.02 -4.97 -9.15
CA GLU A 83 2.54 -6.10 -8.38
C GLU A 83 1.44 -6.69 -7.49
N GLU A 84 1.32 -8.01 -7.47
CA GLU A 84 0.37 -8.70 -6.59
C GLU A 84 0.93 -8.92 -5.20
N LEU A 85 0.06 -8.75 -4.19
CA LEU A 85 0.36 -9.10 -2.80
C LEU A 85 -0.25 -10.47 -2.46
N PRO A 86 0.29 -11.18 -1.45
CA PRO A 86 -0.27 -12.46 -0.99
C PRO A 86 -1.74 -12.40 -0.55
N GLU A 87 -2.21 -11.22 -0.13
CA GLU A 87 -3.58 -10.95 0.29
C GLU A 87 -4.53 -10.59 -0.88
N SER A 88 -4.05 -10.62 -2.12
CA SER A 88 -4.90 -10.42 -3.30
C SER A 88 -5.88 -11.58 -3.50
N ALA A 89 -7.04 -11.30 -4.11
CA ALA A 89 -8.05 -12.33 -4.41
C ALA A 89 -7.47 -13.48 -5.25
N ALA A 90 -6.61 -13.17 -6.23
CA ALA A 90 -5.93 -14.14 -7.07
C ALA A 90 -5.02 -15.07 -6.24
N ALA A 91 -4.24 -14.52 -5.32
CA ALA A 91 -3.35 -15.30 -4.45
C ALA A 91 -4.10 -16.16 -3.43
N MET A 92 -5.27 -15.71 -2.94
CA MET A 92 -6.10 -16.51 -2.02
C MET A 92 -6.84 -17.64 -2.73
N ALA A 93 -7.27 -17.47 -3.98
CA ALA A 93 -7.93 -18.50 -4.76
C ALA A 93 -7.01 -19.68 -5.15
N MET A 94 -5.69 -19.50 -5.04
CA MET A 94 -4.68 -20.52 -5.28
C MET A 94 -4.26 -21.30 -4.02
N LYS A 95 -4.82 -20.98 -2.85
CA LYS A 95 -4.64 -21.73 -1.59
C LYS A 95 -5.80 -22.68 -1.36
#